data_AF-A0A9E1Y6Q4-F1
#
_entry.id   AF-A0A9E1Y6Q4-F1
#
_cell.length_a   1.000
_cell.length_b   1.000
_cell.length_c   1.000
_cell.angle_alpha   90.00
_cell.angle_beta   90.00
_cell.angle_gamma   90.00
#
_symmetry.space_group_name_H-M   'P 1'
#
loop_
_entity.id
_entity.type
_entity.pdbx_description
1 polymer ?
#
loop_
_entity_poly.entity_id
_entity_poly.type
_entity_poly.pdbx_seq_one_letter_code
_entity_poly.pdbx_strand_id
1 'polypeptide(L)'
;GWQAILEVSAANQKDLMTSFGVHPNAKATYDQYDFHEPPVIGEYVSAYFKNSEVGNLNQDIRSEGETFYSWSLTIKTNQSGVSELYIPNINEIPFEHSVKLFDPITRIAYDMRHQSTVQFVSQGKENPHYFELMVGKDKSINNKLEKLGVVPNKFELAQNIPNPFNPVTNILISLKEDANITLKVFNLLGEEINSMAMNQPMSKGNHRFIWAGKAENGQPLPSGIYLYRLEVQSNNGSSVYQNTKKMILMK
;
A
#
# COMPACT_ATOMS: atom_id res chain seq x y z
N GLY A 1 16.69 -19.39 12.03
CA GLY A 1 15.58 -19.41 11.08
C GLY A 1 14.31 -18.85 11.69
N TRP A 2 13.45 -18.23 10.88
CA TRP A 2 12.12 -17.73 11.24
C TRP A 2 11.20 -17.79 10.01
N GLN A 3 9.89 -17.86 10.21
CA GLN A 3 8.90 -17.85 9.12
C GLN A 3 7.68 -17.05 9.55
N ALA A 4 7.13 -16.27 8.62
CA ALA A 4 5.93 -15.49 8.81
C ALA A 4 4.93 -15.75 7.67
N ILE A 5 3.65 -15.59 7.97
CA ILE A 5 2.54 -15.74 7.04
C ILE A 5 2.03 -14.33 6.72
N LEU A 6 1.72 -14.11 5.46
CA LEU A 6 1.10 -12.90 4.95
C LEU A 6 -0.33 -13.26 4.55
N GLU A 7 -1.30 -12.56 5.12
CA GLU A 7 -2.70 -12.74 4.81
C GLU A 7 -3.19 -11.56 3.98
N VAL A 8 -3.94 -11.86 2.92
CA VAL A 8 -4.58 -10.85 2.05
C VAL A 8 -6.06 -11.13 1.95
N SER A 9 -6.88 -10.09 2.01
CA SER A 9 -8.32 -10.19 1.75
C SER A 9 -8.77 -9.19 0.68
N ALA A 10 -9.72 -9.62 -0.14
CA ALA A 10 -10.42 -8.76 -1.10
C ALA A 10 -11.88 -9.22 -1.20
N ALA A 11 -12.81 -8.31 -0.89
CA ALA A 11 -14.22 -8.65 -0.70
C ALA A 11 -14.36 -9.84 0.28
N ASN A 12 -15.01 -10.94 -0.13
CA ASN A 12 -15.18 -12.14 0.69
C ASN A 12 -14.06 -13.18 0.52
N GLN A 13 -13.09 -12.91 -0.35
CA GLN A 13 -12.00 -13.83 -0.67
C GLN A 13 -10.79 -13.54 0.22
N LYS A 14 -10.08 -14.60 0.61
CA LYS A 14 -8.87 -14.51 1.41
C LYS A 14 -7.79 -15.44 0.89
N ASP A 15 -6.57 -14.96 0.92
CA ASP A 15 -5.36 -15.77 0.85
C ASP A 15 -4.72 -15.76 2.24
N LEU A 16 -4.53 -16.95 2.81
CA LEU A 16 -4.07 -17.15 4.19
C LEU A 16 -2.77 -17.96 4.26
N MET A 17 -2.17 -18.28 3.11
CA MET A 17 -1.11 -19.29 3.03
C MET A 17 0.20 -18.78 2.44
N THR A 18 0.26 -17.52 2.00
CA THR A 18 1.50 -16.92 1.51
C THR A 18 2.50 -16.79 2.66
N SER A 19 3.67 -17.41 2.56
CA SER A 19 4.65 -17.39 3.66
C SER A 19 6.07 -17.09 3.20
N PHE A 20 6.82 -16.42 4.06
CA PHE A 20 8.18 -16.00 3.78
C PHE A 20 9.03 -16.16 5.04
N GLY A 21 10.34 -16.33 4.86
CA GLY A 21 11.18 -16.61 6.00
C GLY A 21 12.61 -16.87 5.66
N VAL A 22 13.35 -17.32 6.67
CA VAL A 22 14.74 -17.73 6.54
C VAL A 22 14.95 -19.06 7.25
N HIS A 23 15.75 -19.93 6.66
CA HIS A 23 16.07 -21.24 7.23
C HIS A 23 17.57 -21.57 7.03
N PRO A 24 18.25 -22.17 8.02
CA PRO A 24 19.70 -22.47 7.93
C PRO A 24 20.09 -23.33 6.72
N ASN A 25 19.19 -24.22 6.31
CA ASN A 25 19.42 -25.15 5.19
C ASN A 25 18.77 -24.70 3.88
N ALA A 26 18.12 -23.53 3.85
CA ALA A 26 17.56 -22.97 2.63
C ALA A 26 18.63 -22.24 1.82
N LYS A 27 18.34 -22.03 0.54
CA LYS A 27 19.14 -21.28 -0.41
C LYS A 27 18.43 -19.97 -0.73
N ALA A 28 19.14 -19.03 -1.33
CA ALA A 28 18.52 -17.83 -1.89
C ALA A 28 17.81 -18.09 -3.23
N THR A 29 18.06 -19.26 -3.84
CA THR A 29 17.45 -19.77 -5.07
C THR A 29 16.46 -20.87 -4.73
N TYR A 30 15.66 -21.29 -5.72
CA TYR A 30 14.68 -22.37 -5.55
C TYR A 30 15.26 -23.63 -4.89
N ASP A 31 14.60 -24.11 -3.84
CA ASP A 31 14.90 -25.38 -3.19
C ASP A 31 13.64 -26.05 -2.57
N GLN A 32 13.87 -27.05 -1.69
CA GLN A 32 12.78 -27.84 -1.07
C GLN A 32 11.94 -27.06 -0.04
N TYR A 33 12.37 -25.86 0.37
CA TYR A 33 11.64 -24.98 1.27
C TYR A 33 10.76 -23.97 0.52
N ASP A 34 10.76 -24.01 -0.82
CA ASP A 34 9.91 -23.17 -1.66
C ASP A 34 8.73 -23.97 -2.21
N PHE A 35 7.57 -23.32 -2.24
CA PHE A 35 6.35 -23.91 -2.78
C PHE A 35 5.72 -23.00 -3.83
N HIS A 36 5.24 -23.62 -4.92
CA HIS A 36 4.60 -22.91 -6.01
C HIS A 36 3.20 -22.42 -5.65
N GLU A 37 2.87 -21.24 -6.16
CA GLU A 37 1.52 -20.70 -6.06
C GLU A 37 0.49 -21.64 -6.68
N PRO A 38 -0.51 -22.12 -5.91
CA PRO A 38 -1.58 -22.96 -6.44
C PRO A 38 -2.42 -22.22 -7.49
N PRO A 39 -3.09 -22.94 -8.41
CA PRO A 39 -4.02 -22.31 -9.34
C PRO A 39 -5.25 -21.76 -8.61
N VAL A 40 -5.75 -20.62 -9.08
CA VAL A 40 -6.98 -19.99 -8.57
C VAL A 40 -8.20 -20.44 -9.38
N ILE A 41 -9.35 -20.58 -8.72
CA ILE A 41 -10.63 -20.98 -9.33
C ILE A 41 -11.73 -20.03 -8.86
N GLY A 42 -12.53 -19.50 -9.79
CA GLY A 42 -13.68 -18.65 -9.47
C GLY A 42 -13.30 -17.25 -8.99
N GLU A 43 -13.97 -16.76 -7.95
CA GLU A 43 -13.60 -15.52 -7.27
C GLU A 43 -12.38 -15.75 -6.39
N TYR A 44 -11.38 -14.87 -6.44
CA TYR A 44 -10.15 -15.09 -5.70
C TYR A 44 -9.43 -13.80 -5.32
N VAL A 45 -8.60 -13.91 -4.29
CA VAL A 45 -7.40 -13.10 -4.09
C VAL A 45 -6.24 -14.06 -3.91
N SER A 46 -5.10 -13.77 -4.53
CA SER A 46 -3.90 -14.61 -4.48
C SER A 46 -2.69 -13.70 -4.30
N ALA A 47 -1.83 -14.07 -3.36
CA ALA A 47 -0.61 -13.38 -3.02
C ALA A 47 0.57 -14.35 -3.13
N TYR A 48 1.58 -13.94 -3.89
CA TYR A 48 2.73 -14.80 -4.19
C TYR A 48 4.00 -13.96 -4.33
N PHE A 49 5.14 -14.60 -4.14
CA PHE A 49 6.45 -14.05 -4.41
C PHE A 49 6.87 -14.39 -5.83
N LYS A 50 7.30 -13.37 -6.58
CA LYS A 50 7.76 -13.56 -7.95
C LYS A 50 9.23 -13.94 -7.95
N ASN A 51 9.55 -15.13 -8.43
CA ASN A 51 10.90 -15.62 -8.65
C ASN A 51 11.20 -15.68 -10.16
N SER A 52 12.40 -15.21 -10.56
CA SER A 52 12.79 -15.14 -11.97
C SER A 52 13.04 -16.50 -12.63
N GLU A 53 13.39 -17.52 -11.86
CA GLU A 53 13.80 -18.84 -12.38
C GLU A 53 12.64 -19.84 -12.39
N VAL A 54 11.80 -19.80 -11.35
CA VAL A 54 10.76 -20.83 -11.12
C VAL A 54 9.33 -20.28 -11.14
N GLY A 55 9.16 -18.98 -11.34
CA GLY A 55 7.84 -18.36 -11.44
C GLY A 55 7.27 -17.95 -10.09
N ASN A 56 5.99 -18.22 -9.85
CA ASN A 56 5.27 -17.72 -8.68
C ASN A 56 5.34 -18.71 -7.51
N LEU A 57 5.68 -18.20 -6.34
CA LEU A 57 5.83 -18.99 -5.12
C LEU A 57 4.82 -18.53 -4.05
N ASN A 58 4.04 -19.44 -3.48
CA ASN A 58 3.27 -19.13 -2.27
C ASN A 58 4.16 -19.16 -1.03
N GLN A 59 5.29 -19.87 -1.09
CA GLN A 59 6.29 -19.88 -0.03
C GLN A 59 7.69 -19.65 -0.62
N ASP A 60 8.38 -18.63 -0.10
CA ASP A 60 9.77 -18.27 -0.48
C ASP A 60 10.63 -18.15 0.80
N ILE A 61 11.49 -19.15 1.03
CA ILE A 61 12.35 -19.23 2.22
C ILE A 61 13.81 -19.05 1.83
N ARG A 62 14.50 -18.12 2.48
CA ARG A 62 15.88 -17.75 2.14
C ARG A 62 16.91 -18.35 3.08
N SER A 63 18.16 -18.42 2.63
CA SER A 63 19.30 -18.76 3.50
C SER A 63 19.47 -17.75 4.63
N GLU A 64 19.74 -18.23 5.84
CA GLU A 64 20.03 -17.36 7.00
C GLU A 64 21.44 -16.73 6.92
N GLY A 65 21.64 -15.62 7.63
CA GLY A 65 22.95 -14.96 7.81
C GLY A 65 23.06 -13.57 7.17
N GLU A 66 22.10 -13.18 6.35
CA GLU A 66 22.07 -11.84 5.76
C GLU A 66 21.50 -10.80 6.73
N THR A 67 21.92 -9.54 6.56
CA THR A 67 21.42 -8.40 7.36
C THR A 67 20.15 -7.77 6.79
N PHE A 68 19.76 -8.18 5.58
CA PHE A 68 18.65 -7.64 4.81
C PHE A 68 18.12 -8.69 3.84
N TYR A 69 16.81 -8.85 3.84
CA TYR A 69 16.04 -9.71 2.94
C TYR A 69 14.94 -8.86 2.28
N SER A 70 14.63 -9.14 1.02
CA SER A 70 13.58 -8.44 0.29
C SER A 70 12.82 -9.32 -0.70
N TRP A 71 11.52 -9.49 -0.50
CA TRP A 71 10.65 -10.29 -1.36
C TRP A 71 9.80 -9.41 -2.28
N SER A 72 9.77 -9.77 -3.56
CA SER A 72 8.91 -9.13 -4.55
C SER A 72 7.52 -9.76 -4.49
N LEU A 73 6.68 -9.21 -3.61
CA LEU A 73 5.30 -9.63 -3.38
C LEU A 73 4.40 -9.12 -4.50
N THR A 74 3.60 -10.03 -5.04
CA THR A 74 2.57 -9.71 -6.04
C THR A 74 1.23 -10.18 -5.53
N ILE A 75 0.23 -9.31 -5.60
CA ILE A 75 -1.15 -9.62 -5.24
C ILE A 75 -2.02 -9.47 -6.46
N LYS A 76 -2.82 -10.50 -6.77
CA LYS A 76 -3.73 -10.52 -7.91
C LYS A 76 -5.12 -10.91 -7.43
N THR A 77 -6.15 -10.23 -7.92
CA THR A 77 -7.54 -10.54 -7.60
C THR A 77 -8.48 -10.12 -8.73
N ASN A 78 -9.57 -10.86 -8.92
CA ASN A 78 -10.68 -10.46 -9.76
C ASN A 78 -11.77 -9.68 -8.98
N GLN A 79 -11.55 -9.42 -7.69
CA GLN A 79 -12.42 -8.61 -6.84
C GLN A 79 -12.02 -7.13 -6.92
N SER A 80 -13.01 -6.26 -7.04
CA SER A 80 -12.82 -4.80 -6.98
C SER A 80 -13.12 -4.25 -5.59
N GLY A 81 -12.47 -3.14 -5.23
CA GLY A 81 -12.73 -2.42 -3.99
C GLY A 81 -11.46 -2.24 -3.16
N VAL A 82 -11.65 -2.12 -1.86
CA VAL A 82 -10.56 -2.04 -0.89
C VAL A 82 -10.18 -3.47 -0.48
N SER A 83 -8.90 -3.77 -0.62
CA SER A 83 -8.27 -5.01 -0.17
C SER A 83 -7.36 -4.70 1.00
N GLU A 84 -7.11 -5.70 1.83
CA GLU A 84 -6.32 -5.56 3.05
C GLU A 84 -5.22 -6.61 3.08
N LEU A 85 -4.07 -6.24 3.63
CA LEU A 85 -2.91 -7.09 3.84
C LEU A 85 -2.41 -6.94 5.27
N TYR A 86 -2.08 -8.05 5.92
CA TYR A 86 -1.43 -8.05 7.23
C TYR A 86 -0.56 -9.29 7.46
N ILE A 87 0.24 -9.26 8.53
CA ILE A 87 1.11 -10.37 8.93
C ILE A 87 0.67 -10.78 10.35
N PRO A 88 -0.20 -11.79 10.52
CA PRO A 88 -0.76 -12.15 11.83
C PRO A 88 0.31 -12.58 12.84
N ASN A 89 1.34 -13.29 12.37
CA ASN A 89 2.43 -13.82 13.18
C ASN A 89 3.71 -12.99 13.04
N ILE A 90 3.59 -11.65 12.97
CA ILE A 90 4.72 -10.71 12.87
C ILE A 90 5.77 -10.89 13.99
N ASN A 91 5.37 -11.46 15.12
CA ASN A 91 6.23 -11.71 16.28
C ASN A 91 7.19 -12.90 16.08
N GLU A 92 6.94 -13.76 15.09
CA GLU A 92 7.88 -14.83 14.70
C GLU A 92 9.14 -14.26 14.02
N ILE A 93 9.04 -13.06 13.46
CA ILE A 93 10.19 -12.33 12.91
C ILE A 93 10.96 -11.72 14.09
N PRO A 94 12.27 -11.98 14.23
CA PRO A 94 13.06 -11.52 15.37
C PRO A 94 12.91 -10.01 15.61
N PHE A 95 12.69 -9.62 16.86
CA PHE A 95 12.27 -8.25 17.23
C PHE A 95 13.28 -7.17 16.81
N GLU A 96 14.56 -7.53 16.66
CA GLU A 96 15.62 -6.65 16.21
C GLU A 96 15.63 -6.40 14.68
N HIS A 97 14.76 -7.09 13.93
CA HIS A 97 14.53 -6.83 12.52
C HIS A 97 13.33 -5.92 12.35
N SER A 98 13.52 -4.85 11.58
CA SER A 98 12.41 -4.06 11.05
C SER A 98 11.74 -4.79 9.89
N VAL A 99 10.43 -4.57 9.75
CA VAL A 99 9.60 -5.14 8.69
C VAL A 99 8.91 -4.00 7.96
N LYS A 100 9.29 -3.76 6.71
CA LYS A 100 8.70 -2.72 5.88
C LYS A 100 8.02 -3.32 4.66
N LEU A 101 6.82 -2.83 4.35
CA LEU A 101 6.16 -3.12 3.09
C LEU A 101 6.19 -1.87 2.22
N PHE A 102 6.92 -1.92 1.11
CA PHE A 102 7.04 -0.79 0.19
C PHE A 102 6.10 -0.95 -1.01
N ASP A 103 5.28 0.08 -1.25
CA ASP A 103 4.43 0.20 -2.42
C ASP A 103 5.12 1.10 -3.47
N PRO A 104 5.59 0.56 -4.59
CA PRO A 104 6.30 1.33 -5.62
C PRO A 104 5.40 2.32 -6.37
N ILE A 105 4.08 2.11 -6.40
CA ILE A 105 3.12 2.99 -7.07
C ILE A 105 2.90 4.24 -6.22
N THR A 106 2.64 4.05 -4.93
CA THR A 106 2.33 5.16 -4.00
C THR A 106 3.58 5.74 -3.34
N ARG A 107 4.71 5.05 -3.45
CA ARG A 107 6.00 5.34 -2.80
C ARG A 107 5.89 5.39 -1.28
N ILE A 108 4.96 4.64 -0.70
CA ILE A 108 4.77 4.54 0.75
C ILE A 108 5.51 3.29 1.24
N ALA A 109 6.26 3.44 2.35
CA ALA A 109 6.86 2.33 3.06
C ALA A 109 6.16 2.16 4.41
N TYR A 110 5.29 1.16 4.51
CA TYR A 110 4.55 0.85 5.73
C TYR A 110 5.45 0.16 6.75
N ASP A 111 5.37 0.59 8.00
CA ASP A 111 5.98 -0.12 9.12
C ASP A 111 5.03 -1.21 9.61
N MET A 112 5.30 -2.45 9.25
CA MET A 112 4.39 -3.57 9.54
C MET A 112 4.37 -3.97 11.02
N ARG A 113 5.29 -3.47 11.85
CA ARG A 113 5.28 -3.70 13.30
C ARG A 113 4.37 -2.71 14.03
N HIS A 114 4.21 -1.50 13.49
CA HIS A 114 3.36 -0.46 14.07
C HIS A 114 2.00 -0.36 13.39
N GLN A 115 1.93 -0.73 12.11
CA GLN A 115 0.71 -0.76 11.33
C GLN A 115 0.33 -2.21 11.03
N SER A 116 -0.67 -2.71 11.76
CA SER A 116 -1.12 -4.09 11.65
C SER A 116 -1.76 -4.41 10.30
N THR A 117 -2.33 -3.43 9.60
CA THR A 117 -3.07 -3.66 8.35
C THR A 117 -2.75 -2.59 7.31
N VAL A 118 -2.43 -3.01 6.09
CA VAL A 118 -2.23 -2.15 4.93
C VAL A 118 -3.39 -2.35 3.97
N GLN A 119 -4.13 -1.28 3.69
CA GLN A 119 -5.17 -1.30 2.67
C GLN A 119 -4.57 -1.06 1.28
N PHE A 120 -5.25 -1.44 0.22
CA PHE A 120 -4.92 -1.03 -1.16
C PHE A 120 -6.16 -1.19 -2.03
N VAL A 121 -6.17 -0.53 -3.20
CA VAL A 121 -7.34 -0.54 -4.09
C VAL A 121 -7.10 -1.52 -5.23
N SER A 122 -8.01 -2.47 -5.38
CA SER A 122 -8.12 -3.34 -6.55
C SER A 122 -9.26 -2.90 -7.45
N GLN A 123 -9.05 -3.00 -8.76
CA GLN A 123 -10.07 -2.71 -9.78
C GLN A 123 -10.77 -3.98 -10.29
N GLY A 124 -10.48 -5.16 -9.72
CA GLY A 124 -11.08 -6.44 -10.13
C GLY A 124 -10.73 -6.92 -11.54
N LYS A 125 -9.83 -6.23 -12.24
CA LYS A 125 -9.38 -6.57 -13.60
C LYS A 125 -8.16 -7.47 -13.63
N GLU A 126 -7.88 -8.18 -12.53
CA GLU A 126 -6.72 -9.05 -12.43
C GLU A 126 -5.37 -8.34 -12.61
N ASN A 127 -5.35 -7.01 -12.55
CA ASN A 127 -4.13 -6.22 -12.60
C ASN A 127 -3.34 -6.44 -11.30
N PRO A 128 -2.10 -6.94 -11.37
CA PRO A 128 -1.33 -7.20 -10.17
C PRO A 128 -0.98 -5.92 -9.41
N HIS A 129 -1.12 -5.95 -8.10
CA HIS A 129 -0.53 -4.98 -7.18
C HIS A 129 0.83 -5.51 -6.74
N TYR A 130 1.87 -4.69 -6.88
CA TYR A 130 3.23 -5.07 -6.50
C TYR A 130 3.60 -4.40 -5.19
N PHE A 131 4.27 -5.15 -4.32
CA PHE A 131 4.93 -4.64 -3.13
C PHE A 131 6.32 -5.24 -3.04
N GLU A 132 7.21 -4.51 -2.37
CA GLU A 132 8.50 -5.06 -1.93
C GLU A 132 8.45 -5.20 -0.40
N LEU A 133 8.45 -6.44 0.08
CA LEU A 133 8.50 -6.75 1.51
C LEU A 133 9.95 -6.84 1.95
N MET A 134 10.36 -6.00 2.90
CA MET A 134 11.75 -5.92 3.38
C MET A 134 11.82 -6.28 4.86
N VAL A 135 12.76 -7.18 5.20
CA VAL A 135 13.05 -7.57 6.59
C VAL A 135 14.55 -7.48 6.83
N GLY A 136 14.97 -6.82 7.90
CA GLY A 136 16.40 -6.52 8.08
C GLY A 136 16.70 -5.55 9.19
N LYS A 137 17.99 -5.22 9.34
CA LYS A 137 18.43 -4.12 10.20
C LYS A 137 17.96 -2.78 9.63
N ASP A 138 17.59 -1.85 10.51
CA ASP A 138 17.10 -0.51 10.13
C ASP A 138 18.01 0.21 9.14
N LYS A 139 19.32 0.17 9.39
CA LYS A 139 20.31 0.82 8.51
C LYS A 139 20.24 0.30 7.07
N SER A 140 20.12 -1.01 6.89
CA SER A 140 20.08 -1.63 5.56
C SER A 140 18.77 -1.29 4.82
N ILE A 141 17.65 -1.33 5.54
CA ILE A 141 16.33 -0.95 5.01
C ILE A 141 16.31 0.54 4.63
N ASN A 142 16.76 1.43 5.51
CA ASN A 142 16.75 2.87 5.25
C ASN A 142 17.62 3.22 4.04
N ASN A 143 18.81 2.63 3.91
CA ASN A 143 19.65 2.80 2.74
C ASN A 143 18.95 2.35 1.44
N LYS A 144 18.16 1.27 1.48
CA LYS A 144 17.37 0.81 0.33
C LYS A 144 16.25 1.80 0.00
N LEU A 145 15.51 2.26 1.01
CA LEU A 145 14.41 3.21 0.86
C LEU A 145 14.87 4.58 0.35
N GLU A 146 16.03 5.06 0.81
CA GLU A 146 16.65 6.29 0.29
C GLU A 146 16.95 6.18 -1.21
N LYS A 147 17.53 5.06 -1.65
CA LYS A 147 17.78 4.79 -3.09
C LYS A 147 16.51 4.72 -3.92
N LEU A 148 15.39 4.32 -3.31
CA LEU A 148 14.07 4.29 -3.95
C LEU A 148 13.38 5.67 -3.97
N GLY A 149 13.95 6.69 -3.31
CA GLY A 149 13.41 8.05 -3.32
C GLY A 149 12.06 8.16 -2.60
N VAL A 150 11.86 7.42 -1.50
CA VAL A 150 10.60 7.43 -0.75
C VAL A 150 10.38 8.72 0.05
N VAL A 151 11.45 9.47 0.30
CA VAL A 151 11.40 10.72 1.07
C VAL A 151 11.09 11.88 0.11
N PRO A 152 9.89 12.48 0.17
CA PRO A 152 9.55 13.58 -0.72
C PRO A 152 10.33 14.85 -0.37
N ASN A 153 10.61 15.66 -1.39
CA ASN A 153 11.31 16.94 -1.28
C ASN A 153 10.42 18.17 -1.56
N LYS A 154 9.15 17.95 -1.92
CA LYS A 154 8.14 18.98 -2.16
C LYS A 154 6.78 18.58 -1.59
N PHE A 155 5.93 19.58 -1.39
CA PHE A 155 4.50 19.34 -1.20
C PHE A 155 3.86 19.02 -2.54
N GLU A 156 3.02 17.98 -2.58
CA GLU A 156 2.35 17.58 -3.81
C GLU A 156 0.98 16.95 -3.52
N LEU A 157 -0.02 17.34 -4.30
CA LEU A 157 -1.25 16.59 -4.50
C LEU A 157 -1.16 15.88 -5.85
N ALA A 158 -1.13 14.55 -5.86
CA ALA A 158 -1.04 13.77 -7.09
C ALA A 158 -2.42 13.65 -7.79
N GLN A 159 -2.40 13.32 -9.08
CA GLN A 159 -3.61 12.89 -9.77
C GLN A 159 -4.13 11.60 -9.14
N ASN A 160 -5.44 11.52 -8.88
CA ASN A 160 -6.05 10.33 -8.31
C ASN A 160 -5.87 9.12 -9.25
N ILE A 161 -5.66 7.93 -8.69
CA ILE A 161 -5.45 6.71 -9.47
C ILE A 161 -6.39 5.60 -8.96
N PRO A 162 -7.21 5.01 -9.84
CA PRO A 162 -7.37 5.35 -11.27
C PRO A 162 -8.15 6.66 -11.49
N ASN A 163 -8.08 7.22 -12.69
CA ASN A 163 -8.99 8.29 -13.13
C ASN A 163 -9.26 8.14 -14.65
N PRO A 164 -10.51 7.87 -15.09
CA PRO A 164 -11.73 7.69 -14.29
C PRO A 164 -11.68 6.49 -13.33
N PHE A 165 -12.53 6.48 -12.30
CA PHE A 165 -12.59 5.42 -11.27
C PHE A 165 -14.03 4.92 -11.02
N ASN A 166 -14.16 3.69 -10.51
CA ASN A 166 -15.44 3.06 -10.15
C ASN A 166 -15.33 2.10 -8.94
N PRO A 167 -16.03 2.34 -7.82
CA PRO A 167 -16.27 3.63 -7.21
C PRO A 167 -15.08 4.07 -6.32
N VAL A 168 -13.97 3.32 -6.33
CA VAL A 168 -12.83 3.56 -5.41
C VAL A 168 -11.62 4.12 -6.16
N THR A 169 -11.00 5.16 -5.60
CA THR A 169 -9.74 5.74 -6.07
C THR A 169 -8.80 6.05 -4.91
N ASN A 170 -7.50 6.08 -5.21
CA ASN A 170 -6.49 6.62 -4.31
C ASN A 170 -6.26 8.11 -4.61
N ILE A 171 -6.12 8.91 -3.56
CA ILE A 171 -5.61 10.28 -3.58
C ILE A 171 -4.29 10.28 -2.83
N LEU A 172 -3.20 10.60 -3.53
CA LEU A 172 -1.85 10.59 -2.97
C LEU A 172 -1.40 12.01 -2.70
N ILE A 173 -0.79 12.20 -1.53
CA ILE A 173 -0.17 13.45 -1.14
C ILE A 173 1.27 13.20 -0.70
N SER A 174 2.14 14.16 -0.95
CA SER A 174 3.53 14.14 -0.48
C SER A 174 3.78 15.36 0.39
N LEU A 175 4.35 15.14 1.57
CA LEU A 175 4.70 16.18 2.54
C LEU A 175 6.21 16.20 2.73
N LYS A 176 6.88 17.30 2.36
CA LYS A 176 8.34 17.45 2.52
C LYS A 176 8.80 17.64 3.97
N GLU A 177 7.88 17.97 4.86
CA GLU A 177 8.06 18.21 6.29
C GLU A 177 6.73 17.92 7.01
N ASP A 178 6.78 17.77 8.34
CA ASP A 178 5.59 17.59 9.18
C ASP A 178 4.67 18.82 9.06
N ALA A 179 3.37 18.58 8.89
CA ALA A 179 2.40 19.63 8.64
C ALA A 179 0.97 19.20 9.01
N ASN A 180 0.07 20.19 9.14
CA ASN A 180 -1.36 19.94 9.20
C ASN A 180 -1.95 19.99 7.79
N ILE A 181 -2.83 19.04 7.48
CA ILE A 181 -3.50 18.99 6.18
C ILE A 181 -5.01 19.17 6.31
N THR A 182 -5.62 19.74 5.28
CA THR A 182 -7.05 19.64 5.03
C THR A 182 -7.25 19.12 3.61
N LEU A 183 -7.97 18.00 3.49
CA LEU A 183 -8.24 17.33 2.21
C LEU A 183 -9.75 17.17 2.05
N LYS A 184 -10.30 17.90 1.09
CA LYS A 184 -11.74 17.98 0.85
C LYS A 184 -12.10 17.65 -0.59
N VAL A 185 -13.31 17.14 -0.78
CA VAL A 185 -13.93 16.84 -2.08
C VAL A 185 -15.11 17.78 -2.29
N PHE A 186 -15.23 18.29 -3.51
CA PHE A 186 -16.26 19.23 -3.94
C PHE A 186 -16.94 18.74 -5.22
N ASN A 187 -18.19 19.17 -5.42
CA ASN A 187 -18.84 19.05 -6.72
C ASN A 187 -18.44 20.22 -7.65
N LEU A 188 -18.98 20.25 -8.87
CA LEU A 188 -18.70 21.30 -9.86
C LEU A 188 -19.25 22.68 -9.46
N LEU A 189 -20.22 22.76 -8.55
CA LEU A 189 -20.75 24.03 -8.02
C LEU A 189 -19.86 24.60 -6.90
N GLY A 190 -18.83 23.86 -6.47
CA GLY A 190 -17.95 24.25 -5.38
C GLY A 190 -18.50 23.91 -3.99
N GLU A 191 -19.60 23.15 -3.92
CA GLU A 191 -20.15 22.66 -2.65
C GLU A 191 -19.25 21.56 -2.10
N GLU A 192 -18.96 21.61 -0.81
CA GLU A 192 -18.21 20.56 -0.10
C GLU A 192 -19.08 19.32 0.04
N ILE A 193 -18.54 18.17 -0.41
CA ILE A 193 -19.25 16.89 -0.45
C ILE A 193 -18.69 15.89 0.56
N ASN A 194 -17.39 15.97 0.84
CA ASN A 194 -16.71 15.07 1.77
C ASN A 194 -15.43 15.73 2.30
N SER A 195 -15.18 15.63 3.61
CA SER A 195 -13.92 16.02 4.24
C SER A 195 -13.16 14.75 4.66
N MET A 196 -12.09 14.41 3.95
CA MET A 196 -11.27 13.22 4.23
C MET A 196 -10.24 13.48 5.33
N ALA A 197 -9.81 14.72 5.49
CA ALA A 197 -8.94 15.18 6.57
C ALA A 197 -9.23 16.66 6.85
N MET A 198 -9.25 17.04 8.12
CA MET A 198 -9.56 18.40 8.56
C MET A 198 -8.59 18.84 9.64
N ASN A 199 -7.67 19.72 9.27
CA ASN A 199 -6.55 20.17 10.10
C ASN A 199 -5.81 18.99 10.79
N GLN A 200 -5.59 17.90 10.05
CA GLN A 200 -5.01 16.68 10.58
C GLN A 200 -3.48 16.78 10.58
N PRO A 201 -2.80 16.56 11.72
CA PRO A 201 -1.34 16.50 11.75
C PRO A 201 -0.85 15.24 11.03
N MET A 202 0.11 15.42 10.12
CA MET A 202 0.72 14.36 9.34
C MET A 202 2.23 14.55 9.31
N SER A 203 2.98 13.46 9.50
CA SER A 203 4.43 13.48 9.40
C SER A 203 4.89 13.64 7.95
N LYS A 204 6.14 14.08 7.77
CA LYS A 204 6.85 14.04 6.49
C LYS A 204 6.75 12.66 5.85
N GLY A 205 6.42 12.61 4.56
CA GLY A 205 6.30 11.35 3.82
C GLY A 205 5.24 11.39 2.73
N ASN A 206 5.08 10.26 2.05
CA ASN A 206 3.96 10.03 1.14
C ASN A 206 2.79 9.45 1.92
N HIS A 207 1.59 9.94 1.64
CA HIS A 207 0.35 9.51 2.29
C HIS A 207 -0.71 9.21 1.25
N ARG A 208 -1.64 8.34 1.61
CA ARG A 208 -2.72 7.90 0.73
C ARG A 208 -4.06 7.98 1.45
N PHE A 209 -5.01 8.58 0.75
CA PHE A 209 -6.41 8.61 1.12
C PHE A 209 -7.19 7.77 0.11
N ILE A 210 -8.04 6.86 0.61
CA ILE A 210 -8.92 6.05 -0.23
C ILE A 210 -10.28 6.71 -0.23
N TRP A 211 -10.77 7.10 -1.41
CA TRP A 211 -12.11 7.66 -1.56
C TRP A 211 -13.00 6.71 -2.36
N ALA A 212 -14.13 6.33 -1.77
CA ALA A 212 -15.08 5.37 -2.34
C ALA A 212 -16.27 6.04 -3.06
N GLY A 213 -16.09 7.28 -3.54
CA GLY A 213 -17.13 8.01 -4.28
C GLY A 213 -18.39 8.29 -3.44
N LYS A 214 -18.22 8.53 -2.15
CA LYS A 214 -19.31 8.76 -1.19
C LYS A 214 -19.28 10.18 -0.63
N ALA A 215 -20.46 10.74 -0.40
CA ALA A 215 -20.63 11.95 0.39
C ALA A 215 -20.28 11.69 1.87
N GLU A 216 -20.17 12.75 2.66
CA GLU A 216 -19.85 12.67 4.09
C GLU A 216 -20.86 11.82 4.89
N ASN A 217 -22.13 11.82 4.48
CA ASN A 217 -23.18 10.98 5.06
C ASN A 217 -23.14 9.50 4.60
N GLY A 218 -22.09 9.10 3.88
CA GLY A 218 -21.90 7.74 3.37
C GLY A 218 -22.70 7.39 2.11
N GLN A 219 -23.54 8.29 1.60
CA GLN A 219 -24.33 8.04 0.41
C GLN A 219 -23.45 8.00 -0.85
N PRO A 220 -23.68 7.02 -1.76
CA PRO A 220 -22.93 6.94 -3.01
C PRO A 220 -23.30 8.10 -3.93
N LEU A 221 -22.29 8.78 -4.44
CA LEU A 221 -22.47 9.90 -5.36
C LEU A 221 -22.78 9.42 -6.78
N PRO A 222 -23.48 10.21 -7.61
CA PRO A 222 -23.70 9.88 -9.02
C PRO A 222 -22.39 9.92 -9.83
N SER A 223 -22.38 9.30 -11.01
CA SER A 223 -21.28 9.48 -11.95
C SER A 223 -21.16 10.95 -12.35
N GLY A 224 -19.93 11.45 -12.47
CA GLY A 224 -19.71 12.85 -12.74
C GLY A 224 -18.29 13.32 -12.45
N ILE A 225 -18.10 14.62 -12.60
CA ILE A 225 -16.84 15.29 -12.30
C ILE A 225 -16.87 15.80 -10.87
N TYR A 226 -15.80 15.53 -10.15
CA TYR A 226 -15.57 16.04 -8.80
C TYR A 226 -14.20 16.73 -8.75
N LEU A 227 -14.06 17.65 -7.80
CA LEU A 227 -12.80 18.30 -7.49
C LEU A 227 -12.34 17.86 -6.11
N TYR A 228 -11.03 17.72 -5.90
CA TYR A 228 -10.46 17.53 -4.58
C TYR A 228 -9.33 18.50 -4.36
N ARG A 229 -9.25 19.03 -3.14
CA ARG A 229 -8.32 20.09 -2.76
C ARG A 229 -7.54 19.69 -1.53
N LEU A 230 -6.23 19.85 -1.62
CA LEU A 230 -5.31 19.76 -0.50
C LEU A 230 -4.89 21.16 -0.09
N GLU A 231 -4.98 21.43 1.20
CA GLU A 231 -4.40 22.58 1.88
C GLU A 231 -3.42 22.07 2.93
N VAL A 232 -2.22 22.64 2.97
CA VAL A 232 -1.16 22.28 3.91
C VAL A 232 -0.76 23.51 4.69
N GLN A 233 -0.80 23.40 6.01
CA GLN A 233 -0.35 24.41 6.95
C GLN A 233 0.89 23.89 7.68
N SER A 234 1.95 24.70 7.73
CA SER A 234 3.12 24.37 8.54
C SER A 234 2.79 24.44 10.02
N ASN A 235 3.68 23.92 10.86
CA ASN A 235 3.50 23.86 12.32
C ASN A 235 3.31 25.23 13.01
N ASN A 236 3.67 26.34 12.34
CA ASN A 236 3.45 27.71 12.81
C ASN A 236 2.11 28.32 12.31
N GLY A 237 1.25 27.54 11.64
CA GLY A 237 -0.06 27.97 11.15
C GLY A 237 -0.07 28.63 9.78
N SER A 238 1.08 28.84 9.13
CA SER A 238 1.15 29.43 7.80
C SER A 238 0.73 28.45 6.71
N SER A 239 -0.10 28.88 5.75
CA SER A 239 -0.41 28.09 4.56
C SER A 239 0.82 28.00 3.66
N VAL A 240 1.32 26.78 3.44
CA VAL A 240 2.56 26.51 2.68
C VAL A 240 2.32 25.82 1.34
N TYR A 241 1.13 25.24 1.15
CA TYR A 241 0.75 24.61 -0.11
C TYR A 241 -0.77 24.54 -0.25
N GLN A 242 -1.27 24.79 -1.46
CA GLN A 242 -2.65 24.52 -1.83
C GLN A 242 -2.69 24.05 -3.29
N ASN A 243 -3.46 23.00 -3.56
CA ASN A 243 -3.67 22.50 -4.92
C ASN A 243 -5.04 21.87 -5.05
N THR A 244 -5.66 22.02 -6.23
CA THR A 244 -6.94 21.41 -6.56
C THR A 244 -6.78 20.58 -7.83
N LYS A 245 -7.33 19.36 -7.83
CA LYS A 245 -7.36 18.47 -8.97
C LYS A 245 -8.76 17.96 -9.25
N LYS A 246 -8.96 17.53 -10.50
CA LYS A 246 -10.23 17.00 -11.02
C LYS A 246 -10.18 15.47 -11.05
N MET A 247 -11.27 14.82 -10.68
CA MET A 247 -11.46 13.37 -10.82
C MET A 247 -12.82 13.07 -11.46
N ILE A 248 -12.91 11.91 -12.12
CA ILE A 248 -14.10 11.47 -12.85
C ILE A 248 -14.58 10.15 -12.24
N LEU A 249 -15.75 10.18 -11.60
CA LEU A 249 -16.43 8.99 -11.09
C LEU A 249 -17.29 8.40 -12.19
N MET A 250 -17.08 7.13 -12.50
CA MET A 250 -17.91 6.33 -13.40
C MET A 250 -18.53 5.19 -12.60
N LYS A 251 -19.82 4.90 -12.83
CA LYS A 251 -20.49 3.72 -12.29
C LYS A 251 -20.65 2.68 -13.37
#